data_AF-A0A3D5EB23-F1
#
_entry.id   AF-A0A3D5EB23-F1
#
_cell.length_a   1.000
_cell.length_b   1.000
_cell.length_c   1.000
_cell.angle_alpha   90.00
_cell.angle_beta   90.00
_cell.angle_gamma   90.00
#
_symmetry.space_group_name_H-M   'P 1'
#
loop_
_entity.id
_entity.type
_entity.pdbx_description
1 polymer ?
#
loop_
_entity_poly.entity_id
_entity_poly.type
_entity_poly.pdbx_seq_one_letter_code
_entity_poly.pdbx_strand_id
1 'polypeptide(L)'
;MDKFGRWFQCITVAYLIIIFITLLVYGCSVKGGAWGSFSDVVIAIFTILISYSTTLLLIAAYLTASSWIHEKRYDFSWELIKKLSELYFLMHSKKSTQNKIEVLKGLESTRLQDKANVIPEVRGLLSNLGLDIDWRNDQFSDAELTIYKKQLSAYRNQLINKSRTIYQKQENLKFEVLAAANILNNELVDGGIDIMQEVSNLINLQEDYHQFGSKLFSNVSKALGLKEHKIVHIGEPASEYPPVRNASNDGK
;
A
#
# COMPACT_ATOMS: atom_id res chain seq x y z
N MET A 1 -2.36 -23.51 -18.20
CA MET A 1 -3.35 -23.89 -19.23
C MET A 1 -3.12 -25.31 -19.77
N ASP A 2 -1.88 -25.76 -19.95
CA ASP A 2 -1.60 -27.08 -20.57
C ASP A 2 -2.16 -28.30 -19.83
N LYS A 3 -2.19 -28.27 -18.49
CA LYS A 3 -2.80 -29.33 -17.69
C LYS A 3 -4.32 -29.42 -17.90
N PHE A 4 -4.98 -28.28 -18.05
CA PHE A 4 -6.42 -28.21 -18.32
C PHE A 4 -6.75 -28.74 -19.72
N GLY A 5 -5.98 -28.35 -20.74
CA GLY A 5 -6.17 -28.82 -22.11
C GLY A 5 -6.07 -30.34 -22.23
N ARG A 6 -5.06 -30.95 -21.59
CA ARG A 6 -4.90 -32.41 -21.58
C ARG A 6 -6.05 -33.13 -20.86
N TRP A 7 -6.51 -32.58 -19.74
CA TRP A 7 -7.60 -33.19 -18.97
C TRP A 7 -8.95 -33.06 -19.67
N PHE A 8 -9.23 -31.89 -20.26
CA PHE A 8 -10.42 -31.64 -21.09
C PHE A 8 -10.46 -32.57 -22.31
N GLN A 9 -9.32 -32.74 -22.98
CA GLN A 9 -9.18 -33.72 -24.07
C GLN A 9 -9.47 -35.14 -23.57
N CYS A 10 -8.92 -35.53 -22.42
CA CYS A 10 -9.13 -36.86 -21.87
C CYS A 10 -10.60 -37.15 -21.52
N ILE A 11 -11.31 -36.18 -20.90
CA ILE A 11 -12.74 -36.30 -20.61
C ILE A 11 -13.55 -36.39 -21.91
N THR A 12 -13.26 -35.51 -22.87
CA THR A 12 -14.00 -35.46 -24.14
C THR A 12 -13.82 -36.76 -24.93
N VAL A 13 -12.60 -37.31 -24.96
CA VAL A 13 -12.31 -38.61 -25.57
C VAL A 13 -13.01 -39.75 -24.84
N ALA A 14 -13.06 -39.74 -23.51
CA ALA A 14 -13.78 -40.77 -22.74
C ALA A 14 -15.28 -40.78 -23.06
N TYR A 15 -15.93 -39.62 -23.15
CA TYR A 15 -17.35 -39.53 -23.54
C TYR A 15 -17.59 -39.96 -25.00
N LEU A 16 -16.67 -39.63 -25.93
CA LEU A 16 -16.74 -40.12 -27.31
C LEU A 16 -16.62 -41.65 -27.39
N ILE A 17 -15.73 -42.25 -26.60
CA ILE A 17 -15.58 -43.71 -26.50
C ILE A 17 -16.87 -44.34 -25.95
N ILE A 18 -17.48 -43.75 -24.92
CA ILE A 18 -18.74 -44.26 -24.35
C ILE A 18 -19.87 -44.22 -25.39
N ILE A 19 -20.01 -43.12 -26.16
CA ILE A 19 -21.00 -43.02 -27.24
C ILE A 19 -20.75 -44.09 -28.30
N PHE A 20 -19.49 -44.29 -28.69
CA PHE A 20 -19.10 -45.29 -29.70
C PHE A 20 -19.38 -46.72 -29.24
N ILE A 21 -19.06 -47.06 -27.98
CA ILE A 21 -19.39 -48.36 -27.38
C ILE A 21 -20.90 -48.56 -27.35
N THR A 22 -21.69 -47.55 -27.00
CA THR A 22 -23.15 -47.62 -26.96
C THR A 22 -23.73 -47.93 -28.35
N LEU A 23 -23.20 -47.30 -29.40
CA LEU A 23 -23.59 -47.56 -30.79
C LEU A 23 -23.16 -48.95 -31.27
N LEU A 24 -21.97 -49.43 -30.90
CA LEU A 24 -21.49 -50.77 -31.23
C LEU A 24 -22.33 -51.86 -30.56
N VAL A 25 -22.66 -51.71 -29.27
CA VAL A 25 -23.51 -52.65 -28.54
C VAL A 25 -24.88 -52.76 -29.21
N TYR A 26 -25.46 -51.64 -29.64
CA TYR A 26 -26.72 -51.64 -30.40
C TYR A 26 -26.59 -52.39 -31.74
N GLY A 27 -25.57 -52.05 -32.54
CA GLY A 27 -25.35 -52.64 -33.87
C GLY A 27 -25.06 -54.15 -33.85
N CYS A 28 -24.37 -54.64 -32.82
CA CYS A 28 -24.03 -56.06 -32.69
C CYS A 28 -25.12 -56.90 -31.99
N SER A 29 -25.89 -56.32 -31.07
CA SER A 29 -26.80 -57.09 -30.20
C SER A 29 -28.26 -57.10 -30.69
N VAL A 30 -28.67 -56.15 -31.52
CA VAL A 30 -30.08 -55.98 -31.94
C VAL A 30 -30.28 -56.47 -33.37
N LYS A 31 -30.63 -57.75 -33.53
CA LYS A 31 -31.01 -58.31 -34.83
C LYS A 31 -32.44 -57.89 -35.19
N GLY A 32 -32.60 -57.10 -36.25
CA GLY A 32 -33.91 -56.78 -36.85
C GLY A 32 -34.50 -55.40 -36.56
N GLY A 33 -33.77 -54.48 -35.91
CA GLY A 33 -34.16 -53.06 -35.82
C GLY A 33 -35.45 -52.81 -35.02
N ALA A 34 -35.54 -53.33 -33.79
CA ALA A 34 -36.67 -53.06 -32.91
C ALA A 34 -36.69 -51.58 -32.47
N TRP A 35 -37.79 -50.88 -32.74
CA TRP A 35 -37.99 -49.46 -32.41
C TRP A 35 -37.78 -49.14 -30.92
N GLY A 36 -38.20 -50.04 -30.01
CA GLY A 36 -37.98 -49.87 -28.56
C GLY A 36 -36.49 -49.87 -28.17
N SER A 37 -35.67 -50.65 -28.87
CA SER A 37 -34.22 -50.66 -28.60
C SER A 37 -33.51 -49.42 -29.17
N PHE A 38 -34.06 -48.81 -30.23
CA PHE A 38 -33.54 -47.55 -30.76
C PHE A 38 -33.83 -46.37 -29.80
N SER A 39 -35.04 -46.30 -29.21
CA SER A 39 -35.34 -45.23 -28.25
C SER A 39 -34.45 -45.27 -27.02
N ASP A 40 -34.10 -46.46 -26.53
CA ASP A 40 -33.19 -46.62 -25.38
C ASP A 40 -31.78 -46.10 -25.68
N VAL A 41 -31.27 -46.33 -26.89
CA VAL A 41 -29.99 -45.78 -27.33
C VAL A 41 -30.03 -44.26 -27.42
N VAL A 42 -31.13 -43.69 -27.95
CA VAL A 42 -31.31 -42.24 -28.01
C VAL A 42 -31.34 -41.63 -26.61
N ILE A 43 -32.07 -42.24 -25.67
CA ILE A 43 -32.12 -41.81 -24.27
C ILE A 43 -30.73 -41.92 -23.61
N ALA A 44 -30.00 -43.00 -23.87
CA ALA A 44 -28.64 -43.16 -23.35
C ALA A 44 -27.68 -42.07 -23.88
N ILE A 45 -27.75 -41.74 -25.17
CA ILE A 45 -26.96 -40.66 -25.78
C ILE A 45 -27.30 -39.31 -25.14
N PHE A 46 -28.59 -38.99 -24.95
CA PHE A 46 -28.99 -37.76 -24.27
C PHE A 46 -28.54 -37.73 -22.81
N THR A 47 -28.58 -38.86 -22.10
CA THR A 47 -28.10 -38.96 -20.71
C THR A 47 -26.59 -38.72 -20.62
N ILE A 48 -25.81 -39.27 -21.57
CA ILE A 48 -24.38 -39.02 -21.73
C ILE A 48 -24.12 -37.54 -22.01
N LEU A 49 -24.86 -36.92 -22.93
CA LEU A 49 -24.74 -35.49 -23.26
C LEU A 49 -25.05 -34.58 -22.06
N ILE A 50 -26.08 -34.90 -21.29
CA ILE A 50 -26.43 -34.17 -20.06
C ILE A 50 -25.30 -34.32 -19.03
N SER A 51 -24.79 -35.54 -18.82
CA SER A 51 -23.67 -35.81 -17.92
C SER A 51 -22.38 -35.09 -18.33
N TYR A 52 -22.09 -35.04 -19.63
CA TYR A 52 -20.96 -34.28 -20.15
C TYR A 52 -21.13 -32.78 -19.89
N SER A 53 -22.33 -32.23 -20.17
CA SER A 53 -22.63 -30.82 -19.97
C SER A 53 -22.53 -30.40 -18.50
N THR A 54 -23.04 -31.21 -17.56
CA THR A 54 -22.92 -30.92 -16.12
C THR A 54 -21.47 -31.00 -15.64
N THR A 55 -20.69 -31.94 -16.15
CA THR A 55 -19.25 -32.04 -15.85
C THR A 55 -18.49 -30.80 -16.33
N LEU A 56 -18.78 -30.31 -17.54
CA LEU A 56 -18.20 -29.06 -18.06
C LEU A 56 -18.60 -27.85 -17.21
N LEU A 57 -19.85 -27.79 -16.75
CA LEU A 57 -20.34 -26.69 -15.93
C LEU A 57 -19.67 -26.66 -14.55
N LEU A 58 -19.47 -27.82 -13.92
CA LEU A 58 -18.74 -27.96 -12.66
C LEU A 58 -17.29 -27.50 -12.81
N ILE A 59 -16.66 -27.82 -13.94
CA ILE A 59 -15.30 -27.38 -14.27
C ILE A 59 -15.24 -25.86 -14.49
N ALA A 60 -16.19 -25.30 -15.24
CA ALA A 60 -16.28 -23.85 -15.43
C ALA A 60 -16.47 -23.13 -14.09
N ALA A 61 -17.30 -23.66 -13.20
CA ALA A 61 -17.48 -23.14 -11.85
C ALA A 61 -16.19 -23.22 -11.03
N TYR A 62 -15.46 -24.33 -11.08
CA TYR A 62 -14.18 -24.48 -10.40
C TYR A 62 -13.12 -23.49 -10.89
N LEU A 63 -12.98 -23.33 -12.22
CA LEU A 63 -12.05 -22.36 -12.79
C LEU A 63 -12.40 -20.93 -12.38
N THR A 64 -13.69 -20.58 -12.44
CA THR A 64 -14.19 -19.25 -12.05
C THR A 64 -13.97 -19.00 -10.56
N ALA A 65 -14.19 -20.00 -9.70
CA ALA A 65 -13.91 -19.89 -8.27
C ALA A 65 -12.42 -19.69 -8.01
N SER A 66 -11.55 -20.46 -8.69
CA SER A 66 -10.10 -20.33 -8.54
C SER A 66 -9.59 -18.96 -8.99
N SER A 67 -10.09 -18.42 -10.12
CA SER A 67 -9.73 -17.08 -10.58
C SER A 67 -10.21 -16.00 -9.62
N TRP A 68 -11.42 -16.14 -9.09
CA TRP A 68 -11.98 -15.20 -8.12
C TRP A 68 -11.19 -15.17 -6.81
N ILE A 69 -10.75 -16.33 -6.31
CA ILE A 69 -9.90 -16.42 -5.13
C ILE A 69 -8.55 -15.71 -5.37
N HIS A 70 -7.95 -15.91 -6.55
CA HIS A 70 -6.71 -15.23 -6.91
C HIS A 70 -6.87 -13.71 -7.01
N GLU A 71 -7.98 -13.24 -7.60
CA GLU A 71 -8.31 -11.82 -7.69
C GLU A 71 -8.53 -11.21 -6.31
N LYS A 72 -9.31 -11.87 -5.44
CA LYS A 72 -9.52 -11.42 -4.07
C LYS A 72 -8.24 -11.37 -3.26
N ARG A 73 -7.35 -12.35 -3.43
CA ARG A 73 -6.03 -12.35 -2.79
C ARG A 73 -5.19 -11.15 -3.24
N TYR A 74 -5.23 -10.83 -4.53
CA TYR A 74 -4.55 -9.65 -5.06
C TYR A 74 -5.12 -8.35 -4.48
N ASP A 75 -6.45 -8.23 -4.39
CA ASP A 75 -7.12 -7.07 -3.80
C ASP A 75 -6.68 -6.85 -2.34
N PHE A 76 -6.68 -7.90 -1.51
CA PHE A 76 -6.25 -7.79 -0.11
C PHE A 76 -4.76 -7.44 0.01
N SER A 77 -3.92 -8.04 -0.84
CA SER A 77 -2.48 -7.75 -0.85
C SER A 77 -2.21 -6.31 -1.24
N TRP A 78 -2.95 -5.78 -2.21
CA TRP A 78 -2.89 -4.39 -2.63
C TRP A 78 -3.37 -3.44 -1.53
N GLU A 79 -4.45 -3.78 -0.84
CA GLU A 79 -4.97 -3.01 0.28
C GLU A 79 -3.94 -2.91 1.42
N LEU A 80 -3.29 -4.02 1.78
CA LEU A 80 -2.23 -4.03 2.77
C LEU A 80 -1.07 -3.10 2.37
N ILE A 81 -0.56 -3.21 1.14
CA ILE A 81 0.53 -2.36 0.64
C ILE A 81 0.11 -0.88 0.65
N LYS A 82 -1.12 -0.58 0.25
CA LYS A 82 -1.66 0.78 0.28
C LYS A 82 -1.67 1.34 1.70
N LYS A 83 -2.22 0.61 2.67
CA LYS A 83 -2.26 1.04 4.08
C LYS A 83 -0.87 1.18 4.68
N LEU A 84 0.04 0.26 4.36
CA LEU A 84 1.43 0.35 4.78
C LEU A 84 2.12 1.59 4.19
N SER A 85 1.82 1.93 2.93
CA SER A 85 2.32 3.16 2.29
C SER A 85 1.80 4.41 2.98
N GLU A 86 0.49 4.47 3.27
CA GLU A 86 -0.11 5.58 4.00
C GLU A 86 0.59 5.77 5.36
N LEU A 87 0.90 4.66 6.05
CA LEU A 87 1.58 4.71 7.34
C LEU A 87 3.03 5.19 7.21
N TYR A 88 3.76 4.70 6.22
CA TYR A 88 5.11 5.14 5.91
C TYR A 88 5.18 6.65 5.65
N PHE A 89 4.30 7.18 4.78
CA PHE A 89 4.22 8.62 4.51
C PHE A 89 3.81 9.42 5.75
N LEU A 90 2.93 8.88 6.58
CA LEU A 90 2.52 9.52 7.83
C LEU A 90 3.68 9.62 8.81
N MET A 91 4.52 8.58 8.93
CA MET A 91 5.70 8.60 9.81
C MET A 91 6.76 9.57 9.32
N HIS A 92 6.98 9.65 8.01
CA HIS A 92 7.85 10.67 7.41
C HIS A 92 7.35 12.10 7.73
N SER A 93 6.06 12.34 7.55
CA SER A 93 5.41 13.63 7.87
C SER A 93 5.48 13.97 9.37
N LYS A 94 5.35 12.96 10.24
CA LYS A 94 5.50 13.09 11.69
C LYS A 94 6.90 13.60 12.04
N LYS A 95 7.95 12.92 11.56
CA LYS A 95 9.34 13.29 11.83
C LYS A 95 9.68 14.66 11.26
N SER A 96 9.29 14.94 10.02
CA SER A 96 9.48 16.26 9.42
C SER A 96 8.79 17.38 10.23
N THR A 97 7.58 17.14 10.73
CA THR A 97 6.86 18.09 11.57
C THR A 97 7.54 18.29 12.93
N GLN A 98 8.05 17.22 13.55
CA GLN A 98 8.81 17.30 14.80
C GLN A 98 10.10 18.10 14.64
N ASN A 99 10.90 17.79 13.63
CA ASN A 99 12.14 18.52 13.32
C ASN A 99 11.84 20.03 13.14
N LYS A 100 10.78 20.38 12.41
CA LYS A 100 10.34 21.78 12.26
C LYS A 100 9.98 22.44 13.58
N ILE A 101 9.26 21.75 14.47
CA ILE A 101 8.89 22.30 15.79
C ILE A 101 10.14 22.53 16.65
N GLU A 102 11.13 21.64 16.61
CA GLU A 102 12.38 21.76 17.36
C GLU A 102 13.22 22.93 16.87
N VAL A 103 13.38 23.09 15.55
CA VAL A 103 14.03 24.25 14.94
C VAL A 103 13.36 25.54 15.38
N LEU A 104 12.02 25.59 15.32
CA LEU A 104 11.26 26.77 15.72
C LEU A 104 11.46 27.15 17.20
N LYS A 105 11.59 26.17 18.10
CA LYS A 105 11.92 26.44 19.51
C LYS A 105 13.29 27.11 19.64
N GLY A 106 14.29 26.68 18.86
CA GLY A 106 15.61 27.32 18.83
C GLY A 106 15.54 28.78 18.40
N LEU A 107 14.66 29.09 17.45
CA LEU A 107 14.43 30.43 16.91
C LEU A 107 13.58 31.35 17.82
N GLU A 108 13.06 30.87 18.95
CA GLU A 108 12.35 31.76 19.90
C GLU A 108 13.31 32.72 20.62
N SER A 109 14.60 32.38 20.62
CA SER A 109 15.68 33.19 21.19
C SER A 109 16.17 34.33 20.28
N THR A 110 15.62 34.46 19.07
CA THR A 110 16.00 35.49 18.08
C THR A 110 15.96 36.91 18.68
N ARG A 111 17.06 37.62 18.49
CA ARG A 111 17.30 39.01 18.92
C ARG A 111 17.21 39.96 17.72
N LEU A 112 17.36 41.25 17.99
CA LEU A 112 17.32 42.31 16.99
C LEU A 112 18.33 42.11 15.84
N GLN A 113 19.45 41.42 16.08
CA GLN A 113 20.55 41.27 15.13
C GLN A 113 20.46 39.99 14.27
N ASP A 114 19.42 39.18 14.45
CA ASP A 114 19.32 37.84 13.89
C ASP A 114 18.43 37.78 12.64
N LYS A 115 18.25 38.90 11.91
CA LYS A 115 17.33 38.98 10.76
C LYS A 115 17.72 38.05 9.61
N ALA A 116 19.01 37.73 9.50
CA ALA A 116 19.53 36.75 8.54
C ALA A 116 19.09 35.30 8.83
N ASN A 117 18.69 34.98 10.08
CA ASN A 117 18.34 33.63 10.52
C ASN A 117 16.83 33.32 10.38
N VAL A 118 16.08 34.20 9.70
CA VAL A 118 14.64 34.02 9.49
C VAL A 118 14.37 32.89 8.51
N ILE A 119 13.56 31.93 8.94
CA ILE A 119 13.16 30.83 8.08
C ILE A 119 12.24 31.29 6.93
N PRO A 120 12.35 30.69 5.73
CA PRO A 120 11.60 31.11 4.55
C PRO A 120 10.08 31.12 4.73
N GLU A 121 9.51 30.19 5.49
CA GLU A 121 8.07 30.07 5.70
C GLU A 121 7.52 31.24 6.51
N VAL A 122 8.25 31.67 7.56
CA VAL A 122 7.86 32.83 8.37
C VAL A 122 8.08 34.12 7.58
N ARG A 123 9.14 34.18 6.75
CA ARG A 123 9.34 35.28 5.79
C ARG A 123 8.16 35.42 4.84
N GLY A 124 7.69 34.32 4.26
CA GLY A 124 6.50 34.30 3.41
C GLY A 124 5.24 34.78 4.14
N LEU A 125 5.04 34.36 5.39
CA LEU A 125 3.92 34.84 6.23
C LEU A 125 4.00 36.36 6.48
N LEU A 126 5.19 36.90 6.73
CA LEU A 126 5.41 38.33 6.93
C LEU A 126 5.16 39.13 5.65
N SER A 127 5.63 38.66 4.49
CA SER A 127 5.34 39.28 3.20
C SER A 127 3.85 39.29 2.87
N ASN A 128 3.12 38.21 3.20
CA ASN A 128 1.67 38.14 2.99
C ASN A 128 0.87 39.11 3.88
N LEU A 129 1.46 39.61 4.96
CA LEU A 129 0.85 40.64 5.81
C LEU A 129 1.06 42.07 5.25
N GLY A 130 1.71 42.21 4.10
CA GLY A 130 2.02 43.51 3.49
C GLY A 130 3.15 44.25 4.20
N LEU A 131 3.99 43.55 4.98
CA LEU A 131 5.17 44.14 5.61
C LEU A 131 6.32 44.17 4.61
N ASP A 132 6.68 45.38 4.17
CA ASP A 132 7.86 45.61 3.33
C ASP A 132 9.12 45.65 4.21
N ILE A 133 9.53 44.45 4.66
CA ILE A 133 10.72 44.27 5.49
C ILE A 133 11.95 44.34 4.60
N ASP A 134 12.85 45.29 4.87
CA ASP A 134 14.15 45.32 4.19
C ASP A 134 15.04 44.17 4.71
N TRP A 135 15.07 43.08 3.95
CA TRP A 135 15.88 41.90 4.23
C TRP A 135 17.37 42.08 3.95
N ARG A 136 17.79 43.22 3.38
CA ARG A 136 19.21 43.55 3.15
C ARG A 136 19.88 44.11 4.41
N ASN A 137 19.09 44.56 5.38
CA ASN A 137 19.58 44.94 6.69
C ASN A 137 19.66 43.71 7.60
N ASP A 138 20.76 43.59 8.34
CA ASP A 138 21.00 42.48 9.27
C ASP A 138 20.20 42.62 10.57
N GLN A 139 19.59 43.79 10.81
CA GLN A 139 18.85 44.08 12.03
C GLN A 139 17.34 44.28 11.79
N PHE A 140 16.56 43.73 12.72
CA PHE A 140 15.15 44.04 12.90
C PHE A 140 14.97 45.39 13.60
N SER A 141 13.92 46.12 13.24
CA SER A 141 13.36 47.11 14.18
C SER A 141 12.60 46.41 15.32
N ASP A 142 12.39 47.09 16.45
CA ASP A 142 11.62 46.54 17.58
C ASP A 142 10.20 46.11 17.17
N ALA A 143 9.57 46.88 16.26
CA ALA A 143 8.26 46.56 15.72
C ALA A 143 8.29 45.31 14.83
N GLU A 144 9.28 45.20 13.93
CA GLU A 144 9.47 44.02 13.09
C GLU A 144 9.74 42.76 13.92
N LEU A 145 10.59 42.86 14.94
CA LEU A 145 10.91 41.74 15.82
C LEU A 145 9.68 41.25 16.59
N THR A 146 8.86 42.19 17.08
CA THR A 146 7.60 41.87 17.77
C THR A 146 6.63 41.13 16.86
N ILE A 147 6.47 41.61 15.61
CA ILE A 147 5.58 40.96 14.64
C ILE A 147 6.14 39.59 14.22
N TYR A 148 7.45 39.49 13.98
CA TYR A 148 8.13 38.23 13.68
C TYR A 148 7.88 37.18 14.77
N LYS A 149 8.12 37.52 16.05
CA LYS A 149 7.89 36.59 17.17
C LYS A 149 6.43 36.15 17.27
N LYS A 150 5.50 37.06 17.00
CA LYS A 150 4.06 36.74 16.96
C LYS A 150 3.73 35.75 15.84
N GLN A 151 4.27 35.93 14.64
CA GLN A 151 4.05 35.03 13.51
C GLN A 151 4.74 33.68 13.69
N LEU A 152 5.96 33.68 14.23
CA LEU A 152 6.71 32.49 14.58
C LEU A 152 5.91 31.61 15.56
N SER A 153 5.37 32.23 16.62
CA SER A 153 4.52 31.54 17.61
C SER A 153 3.23 31.00 16.98
N ALA A 154 2.56 31.77 16.12
CA ALA A 154 1.37 31.32 15.41
C ALA A 154 1.65 30.11 14.50
N TYR A 155 2.73 30.17 13.72
CA TYR A 155 3.17 29.07 12.85
C TYR A 155 3.56 27.81 13.64
N ARG A 156 4.28 27.98 14.76
CA ARG A 156 4.59 26.89 15.68
C ARG A 156 3.32 26.23 16.22
N ASN A 157 2.33 27.00 16.64
CA ASN A 157 1.05 26.48 17.13
C ASN A 157 0.29 25.70 16.04
N GLN A 158 0.34 26.15 14.78
CA GLN A 158 -0.21 25.40 13.66
C GLN A 158 0.49 24.05 13.48
N LEU A 159 1.82 23.99 13.57
CA LEU A 159 2.57 22.74 13.49
C LEU A 159 2.31 21.80 14.68
N ILE A 160 2.15 22.34 15.89
CA ILE A 160 1.76 21.56 17.08
C ILE A 160 0.38 20.92 16.85
N ASN A 161 -0.59 21.68 16.33
CA ASN A 161 -1.91 21.15 16.01
C ASN A 161 -1.83 20.07 14.92
N LYS A 162 -1.05 20.31 13.85
CA LYS A 162 -0.79 19.31 12.80
C LYS A 162 -0.17 18.04 13.38
N SER A 163 0.80 18.18 14.28
CA SER A 163 1.45 17.06 14.98
C SER A 163 0.40 16.24 15.76
N ARG A 164 -0.48 16.89 16.53
CA ARG A 164 -1.57 16.21 17.25
C ARG A 164 -2.48 15.41 16.31
N THR A 165 -2.86 15.98 15.17
CA THR A 165 -3.65 15.27 14.15
C THR A 165 -2.90 14.07 13.58
N ILE A 166 -1.59 14.18 13.35
CA ILE A 166 -0.76 13.07 12.88
C ILE A 166 -0.73 11.94 13.90
N TYR A 167 -0.56 12.24 15.20
CA TYR A 167 -0.60 11.23 16.27
C TYR A 167 -1.94 10.51 16.34
N GLN A 168 -3.06 11.23 16.19
CA GLN A 168 -4.39 10.61 16.16
C GLN A 168 -4.55 9.67 14.94
N LYS A 169 -4.09 10.10 13.77
CA LYS A 169 -4.12 9.28 12.55
C LYS A 169 -3.22 8.05 12.64
N GLN A 170 -2.09 8.14 13.35
CA GLN A 170 -1.14 7.04 13.49
C GLN A 170 -1.80 5.79 14.08
N GLU A 171 -2.54 5.92 15.19
CA GLU A 171 -3.13 4.76 15.86
C GLU A 171 -4.20 4.08 15.00
N ASN A 172 -5.05 4.87 14.34
CA ASN A 172 -6.06 4.34 13.43
C ASN A 172 -5.41 3.59 12.27
N LEU A 173 -4.40 4.19 11.65
CA LEU A 173 -3.74 3.63 10.48
C LEU A 173 -2.90 2.41 10.82
N LYS A 174 -2.26 2.39 12.01
CA LYS A 174 -1.61 1.20 12.56
C LYS A 174 -2.60 0.05 12.66
N PHE A 175 -3.79 0.29 13.21
CA PHE A 175 -4.82 -0.74 13.32
C PHE A 175 -5.30 -1.21 11.94
N GLU A 176 -5.52 -0.30 10.99
CA GLU A 176 -5.91 -0.64 9.62
C GLU A 176 -4.87 -1.52 8.91
N VAL A 177 -3.57 -1.22 9.07
CA VAL A 177 -2.48 -2.06 8.53
C VAL A 177 -2.51 -3.45 9.14
N LEU A 178 -2.63 -3.55 10.47
CA LEU A 178 -2.65 -4.84 11.16
C LEU A 178 -3.90 -5.66 10.80
N ALA A 179 -5.06 -5.01 10.65
CA ALA A 179 -6.29 -5.67 10.23
C ALA A 179 -6.17 -6.23 8.80
N ALA A 180 -5.63 -5.45 7.86
CA ALA A 180 -5.37 -5.90 6.50
C ALA A 180 -4.34 -7.04 6.47
N ALA A 181 -3.30 -6.96 7.31
CA ALA A 181 -2.27 -7.98 7.38
C ALA A 181 -2.75 -9.29 7.99
N ASN A 182 -3.70 -9.24 8.93
CA ASN A 182 -4.25 -10.44 9.57
C ASN A 182 -4.94 -11.38 8.58
N ILE A 183 -5.54 -10.85 7.50
CA ILE A 183 -6.15 -11.65 6.43
C ILE A 183 -5.09 -12.46 5.66
N LEU A 184 -3.85 -11.94 5.58
CA LEU A 184 -2.72 -12.50 4.83
C LEU A 184 -1.63 -13.05 5.75
N ASN A 185 -1.99 -13.35 7.01
CA ASN A 185 -1.01 -13.67 8.05
C ASN A 185 -0.19 -14.92 7.71
N ASN A 186 -0.81 -15.94 7.10
CA ASN A 186 -0.12 -17.17 6.73
C ASN A 186 0.99 -16.89 5.72
N GLU A 187 0.70 -16.11 4.67
CA GLU A 187 1.68 -15.74 3.65
C GLU A 187 2.80 -14.86 4.20
N LEU A 188 2.49 -13.95 5.12
CA LEU A 188 3.49 -13.09 5.74
C LEU A 188 4.42 -13.90 6.65
N VAL A 189 3.88 -14.80 7.46
CA VAL A 189 4.66 -15.69 8.34
C VAL A 189 5.51 -16.67 7.54
N ASP A 190 4.96 -17.28 6.49
CA ASP A 190 5.70 -18.16 5.57
C ASP A 190 6.83 -17.40 4.84
N GLY A 191 6.62 -16.11 4.58
CA GLY A 191 7.62 -15.18 4.07
C GLY A 191 8.64 -14.69 5.11
N GLY A 192 8.51 -15.09 6.38
CA GLY A 192 9.38 -14.68 7.49
C GLY A 192 9.17 -13.24 7.97
N ILE A 193 7.97 -12.69 7.77
CA ILE A 193 7.64 -11.30 8.11
C ILE A 193 6.68 -11.26 9.29
N ASP A 194 7.17 -10.70 10.40
CA ASP A 194 6.31 -10.23 11.49
C ASP A 194 5.88 -8.78 11.21
N ILE A 195 4.70 -8.62 10.64
CA ILE A 195 4.16 -7.30 10.27
C ILE A 195 3.95 -6.40 11.50
N MET A 196 3.67 -6.97 12.67
CA MET A 196 3.48 -6.20 13.89
C MET A 196 4.80 -5.58 14.33
N GLN A 197 5.87 -6.38 14.29
CA GLN A 197 7.22 -5.90 14.58
C GLN A 197 7.67 -4.85 13.55
N GLU A 198 7.46 -5.09 12.26
CA GLU A 198 7.86 -4.15 11.20
C GLU A 198 7.12 -2.81 11.30
N VAL A 199 5.81 -2.83 11.60
CA VAL A 199 5.02 -1.62 11.84
C VAL A 199 5.52 -0.88 13.09
N SER A 200 5.86 -1.60 14.16
CA SER A 200 6.44 -1.00 15.36
C SER A 200 7.79 -0.35 15.09
N ASN A 201 8.66 -1.02 14.31
CA ASN A 201 9.94 -0.48 13.89
C ASN A 201 9.76 0.79 13.06
N LEU A 202 8.81 0.80 12.11
CA LEU A 202 8.50 1.97 11.28
C LEU A 202 8.02 3.17 12.12
N ILE A 203 7.17 2.92 13.13
CA ILE A 203 6.64 3.98 14.00
C ILE A 203 7.73 4.62 14.88
N ASN A 204 8.73 3.82 15.27
CA ASN A 204 9.82 4.23 16.15
C ASN A 204 11.09 4.67 15.39
N LEU A 205 11.08 4.55 14.06
CA LEU A 205 12.21 4.89 13.21
C LEU A 205 12.61 6.36 13.39
N GLN A 206 13.91 6.61 13.51
CA GLN A 206 14.46 7.96 13.68
C GLN A 206 15.14 8.49 12.41
N GLU A 207 15.81 7.59 11.67
CA GLU A 207 16.65 7.88 10.51
C GLU A 207 16.52 6.73 9.49
N ASP A 208 17.09 6.90 8.30
CA ASP A 208 17.10 5.92 7.21
C ASP A 208 15.71 5.49 6.73
N TYR A 209 14.78 6.44 6.66
CA TYR A 209 13.39 6.20 6.25
C TYR A 209 13.33 5.49 4.89
N HIS A 210 14.12 5.95 3.92
CA HIS A 210 14.08 5.35 2.59
C HIS A 210 14.63 3.92 2.58
N GLN A 211 15.75 3.67 3.25
CA GLN A 211 16.37 2.35 3.27
C GLN A 211 15.50 1.34 4.01
N PHE A 212 15.00 1.71 5.19
CA PHE A 212 14.06 0.89 5.95
C PHE A 212 12.78 0.63 5.16
N GLY A 213 12.17 1.69 4.60
CA GLY A 213 10.97 1.59 3.77
C GLY A 213 11.18 0.65 2.58
N SER A 214 12.22 0.89 1.78
CA SER A 214 12.51 0.07 0.59
C SER A 214 12.64 -1.43 0.91
N LYS A 215 13.32 -1.76 2.02
CA LYS A 215 13.47 -3.13 2.51
C LYS A 215 12.14 -3.72 2.96
N LEU A 216 11.37 -2.97 3.74
CA LEU A 216 10.05 -3.39 4.23
C LEU A 216 9.11 -3.74 3.08
N PHE A 217 8.94 -2.85 2.09
CA PHE A 217 8.02 -3.11 0.97
C PHE A 217 8.54 -4.19 0.03
N SER A 218 9.86 -4.31 -0.16
CA SER A 218 10.45 -5.40 -0.93
C SER A 218 10.15 -6.76 -0.29
N ASN A 219 10.37 -6.87 1.03
CA ASN A 219 10.07 -8.08 1.78
C ASN A 219 8.57 -8.41 1.73
N VAL A 220 7.70 -7.45 2.05
CA VAL A 220 6.25 -7.66 2.06
C VAL A 220 5.74 -8.01 0.66
N SER A 221 6.19 -7.32 -0.39
CA SER A 221 5.79 -7.66 -1.77
C SER A 221 6.22 -9.06 -2.17
N LYS A 222 7.43 -9.47 -1.76
CA LYS A 222 7.97 -10.80 -2.02
C LYS A 222 7.16 -11.88 -1.29
N ALA A 223 6.82 -11.68 -0.02
CA ALA A 223 6.00 -12.61 0.75
C ALA A 223 4.59 -12.78 0.15
N LEU A 224 4.01 -11.68 -0.34
CA LEU A 224 2.67 -11.69 -0.96
C LEU A 224 2.68 -12.19 -2.41
N GLY A 225 3.85 -12.39 -3.02
CA GLY A 225 3.96 -12.79 -4.43
C GLY A 225 3.51 -11.72 -5.43
N LEU A 226 3.56 -10.45 -5.03
CA LEU A 226 3.26 -9.31 -5.89
C LEU A 226 4.47 -9.03 -6.80
N LYS A 227 4.23 -8.58 -8.04
CA LYS A 227 5.29 -8.00 -8.88
C LYS A 227 5.89 -6.80 -8.13
N GLU A 228 7.22 -6.65 -8.20
CA GLU A 228 7.99 -5.65 -7.44
C GLU A 228 7.26 -4.31 -7.29
N HIS A 229 6.68 -4.07 -6.10
CA HIS A 229 6.17 -2.75 -5.76
C HIS A 229 7.36 -1.86 -5.42
N LYS A 230 7.64 -0.88 -6.28
CA LYS A 230 8.69 0.10 -6.03
C LYS A 230 8.08 1.31 -5.35
N ILE A 231 8.50 1.55 -4.10
CA ILE A 231 8.17 2.80 -3.41
C ILE A 231 8.85 3.94 -4.17
N VAL A 232 8.11 5.03 -4.35
CA VAL A 232 8.70 6.29 -4.84
C VAL A 232 9.78 6.74 -3.85
N HIS A 233 10.98 7.04 -4.36
CA HIS A 233 12.06 7.54 -3.52
C HIS A 233 11.63 8.87 -2.87
N ILE A 234 11.56 8.87 -1.53
CA ILE A 234 11.41 10.09 -0.73
C ILE A 234 12.74 10.28 -0.02
N GLY A 235 13.34 11.46 -0.17
CA GLY A 235 14.51 11.81 0.62
C GLY A 235 14.21 11.78 2.12
N GLU A 236 15.26 11.80 2.94
CA GLU A 236 15.12 11.88 4.39
C GLU A 236 14.25 13.09 4.79
N PRO A 237 13.46 12.97 5.86
CA PRO A 237 12.65 14.08 6.35
C PRO A 237 13.58 15.26 6.64
N ALA A 238 13.36 16.39 5.94
CA ALA A 238 14.26 17.54 5.93
C ALA A 238 14.71 17.91 7.37
N SER A 239 16.02 17.81 7.61
CA SER A 239 16.69 18.20 8.85
C SER A 239 17.18 19.65 8.80
N GLU A 240 17.34 20.23 7.61
CA GLU A 240 18.04 21.50 7.41
C GLU A 240 17.08 22.67 7.19
N TYR A 241 16.83 23.43 8.25
CA TYR A 241 16.82 24.89 8.13
C TYR A 241 18.24 25.37 8.43
N PRO A 242 18.69 26.49 7.85
CA PRO A 242 20.09 26.90 7.93
C PRO A 242 20.58 26.88 9.38
N PRO A 243 21.82 26.41 9.63
CA PRO A 243 22.37 26.38 10.97
C PRO A 243 22.24 27.77 11.56
N VAL A 244 21.64 27.87 12.74
CA VAL A 244 21.68 29.07 13.57
C VAL A 244 23.16 29.41 13.70
N ARG A 245 23.63 30.46 13.00
CA ARG A 245 24.99 30.94 13.18
C ARG A 245 25.11 31.28 14.66
N ASN A 246 25.90 30.51 15.40
CA ASN A 246 26.22 30.82 16.77
C ASN A 246 26.84 32.23 16.77
N ALA A 247 26.07 33.22 17.21
CA ALA A 247 26.55 34.55 17.52
C ALA A 247 27.39 34.49 18.81
N SER A 248 28.50 33.77 18.75
CA SER A 248 29.51 33.70 19.81
C SER A 248 30.79 33.12 19.21
N ASN A 249 31.51 33.92 18.43
CA ASN A 249 32.98 33.83 18.33
C ASN A 249 33.67 34.91 17.49
N ASP A 250 33.01 36.02 17.12
CA ASP A 250 33.72 37.19 16.60
C ASP A 250 33.77 38.29 17.67
N GLY A 251 34.71 38.10 18.59
CA GLY A 251 35.07 39.03 19.64
C GLY A 251 36.54 38.85 20.00
N LYS A 252 37.42 39.12 19.02
CA LYS A 252 38.80 39.55 19.24
C LYS A 252 38.95 40.96 18.69
#